data_AF-A0A7K6CJK3-F1
#
_entry.id   AF-A0A7K6CJK3-F1
#
_cell.length_a   1.000
_cell.length_b   1.000
_cell.length_c   1.000
_cell.angle_alpha   90.00
_cell.angle_beta   90.00
_cell.angle_gamma   90.00
#
_symmetry.space_group_name_H-M   'P 1'
#
loop_
_entity.id
_entity.type
_entity.pdbx_description
1 polymer ?
#
loop_
_entity_poly.entity_id
_entity_poly.type
_entity_poly.pdbx_seq_one_letter_code
_entity_poly.pdbx_strand_id
1 'polypeptide(L)'
;TQHLRCHLGCRLFPNGTARSFYEVTLNRTAFLSFHVPNATWERRWPGELPVAAFAEAQLMKYPITTQDLQYFLNTTCVSLLQAQRASTGRVSGRSRAPLVLGLILGSLALLGMALGIFLCTGGSC
;
A
#
# COMPACT_ATOMS: atom_id res chain seq x y z
N THR A 1 29.94 -4.03 15.67
CA THR A 1 29.13 -2.97 15.06
C THR A 1 27.72 -3.07 15.61
N GLN A 2 27.10 -1.95 16.00
CA GLN A 2 25.70 -1.93 16.44
C GLN A 2 24.78 -1.79 15.22
N HIS A 3 23.64 -2.49 15.20
CA HIS A 3 22.69 -2.46 14.09
C HIS A 3 21.36 -1.85 14.53
N LEU A 4 21.10 -0.63 14.06
CA LEU A 4 19.84 0.09 14.28
C LEU A 4 18.90 -0.18 13.11
N ARG A 5 17.64 -0.56 13.39
CA ARG A 5 16.61 -0.74 12.37
C ARG A 5 15.34 0.03 12.75
N CYS A 6 14.88 0.85 11.81
CA CYS A 6 13.60 1.56 11.90
C CYS A 6 12.55 0.83 11.06
N HIS A 7 11.39 0.57 11.65
CA HIS A 7 10.24 -0.04 10.99
C HIS A 7 9.03 0.85 11.24
N LEU A 8 8.58 1.58 10.23
CA LEU A 8 7.48 2.52 10.33
C LEU A 8 6.54 2.44 9.14
N GLY A 9 5.31 2.91 9.33
CA GLY A 9 4.33 3.03 8.28
C GLY A 9 2.91 3.13 8.82
N CYS A 10 1.96 2.93 7.91
CA CYS A 10 0.54 2.89 8.21
C CYS A 10 -0.11 1.70 7.52
N ARG A 11 -1.17 1.18 8.12
CA ARG A 11 -2.02 0.12 7.57
C ARG A 11 -3.42 0.66 7.45
N LEU A 12 -3.97 0.57 6.24
CA LEU A 12 -5.37 0.91 5.98
C LEU A 12 -6.20 -0.38 6.06
N PHE A 13 -7.29 -0.39 6.80
CA PHE A 13 -8.18 -1.55 6.92
C PHE A 13 -9.35 -1.45 5.94
N PRO A 14 -10.08 -2.54 5.67
CA PRO A 14 -11.24 -2.52 4.76
C PRO A 14 -12.40 -1.64 5.26
N ASN A 15 -12.56 -1.51 6.58
CA ASN A 15 -13.54 -0.63 7.23
C ASN A 15 -13.20 0.87 7.11
N GLY A 16 -12.14 1.25 6.40
CA GLY A 16 -11.69 2.62 6.22
C GLY A 16 -10.81 3.17 7.34
N THR A 17 -10.70 2.48 8.49
CA THR A 17 -9.80 2.90 9.57
C THR A 17 -8.34 2.69 9.19
N ALA A 18 -7.43 3.46 9.79
CA ALA A 18 -5.99 3.30 9.62
C ALA A 18 -5.31 3.10 10.98
N ARG A 19 -4.22 2.32 10.98
CA ARG A 19 -3.32 2.18 12.13
C ARG A 19 -1.91 2.44 11.68
N SER A 20 -1.27 3.41 12.32
CA SER A 20 0.13 3.76 12.07
C SER A 20 1.04 3.24 13.18
N PHE A 21 2.31 3.05 12.85
CA PHE A 21 3.32 2.51 13.76
C PHE A 21 4.71 3.05 13.41
N TYR A 22 5.58 3.12 14.42
CA TYR A 22 7.02 3.29 14.24
C TYR A 22 7.73 2.60 15.41
N GLU A 23 8.48 1.56 15.08
CA GLU A 23 9.28 0.75 15.99
C GLU A 23 10.76 0.88 15.63
N VAL A 24 11.61 1.05 16.64
CA VAL A 24 13.07 1.10 16.50
C VAL A 24 13.65 -0.07 17.28
N THR A 25 14.53 -0.82 16.62
CA THR A 25 15.25 -1.94 17.23
C THR A 25 16.75 -1.68 17.17
N LEU A 26 17.44 -2.04 18.24
CA LEU A 26 18.89 -1.97 18.35
C LEU A 26 19.40 -3.38 18.63
N ASN A 27 20.25 -3.91 17.74
CA ASN A 27 20.75 -5.28 17.81
C ASN A 27 19.63 -6.33 17.92
N ARG A 28 18.52 -6.12 17.18
CA ARG A 28 17.29 -6.95 17.18
C ARG A 28 16.47 -6.91 18.48
N THR A 29 16.87 -6.14 19.47
CA THR A 29 16.09 -5.89 20.68
C THR A 29 15.26 -4.63 20.50
N ALA A 30 14.03 -4.63 21.02
CA ALA A 30 13.18 -3.44 21.02
C ALA A 30 13.87 -2.30 21.77
N PHE A 31 14.01 -1.14 21.13
CA PHE A 31 14.74 0.00 21.67
C PHE A 31 13.78 1.13 22.03
N LEU A 32 13.06 1.64 21.02
CA LEU A 32 12.07 2.70 21.16
C LEU A 32 10.84 2.39 20.30
N SER A 33 9.68 2.92 20.68
CA SER A 33 8.50 2.96 19.83
C SER A 33 7.85 4.34 19.88
N PHE A 34 7.22 4.74 18.79
CA PHE A 34 6.47 5.98 18.74
C PHE A 34 4.98 5.71 18.96
N HIS A 35 4.43 6.35 19.99
CA HIS A 35 3.01 6.36 20.28
C HIS A 35 2.33 7.43 19.42
N VAL A 36 1.88 7.02 18.24
CA VAL A 36 1.32 7.93 17.22
C VAL A 36 0.20 8.81 17.75
N PRO A 37 -0.80 8.34 18.53
CA PRO A 37 -1.91 9.19 18.99
C PRO A 37 -1.49 10.40 19.84
N ASN A 38 -0.45 10.25 20.67
CA ASN A 38 0.01 11.30 21.60
C ASN A 38 1.28 12.00 21.10
N ALA A 39 1.81 11.59 19.95
CA ALA A 39 3.06 12.07 19.40
C ALA A 39 4.27 11.92 20.35
N THR A 40 4.29 10.83 21.14
CA THR A 40 5.34 10.59 22.15
C THR A 40 6.21 9.39 21.79
N TRP A 41 7.47 9.42 22.22
CA TRP A 41 8.36 8.26 22.19
C TRP A 41 8.26 7.47 23.50
N GLU A 42 8.39 6.16 23.41
CA GLU A 42 8.34 5.24 24.53
C GLU A 42 9.57 4.32 24.52
N ARG A 43 10.20 4.15 25.68
CA ARG A 43 11.26 3.17 25.88
C ARG A 43 10.74 1.74 25.87
N ARG A 44 11.39 0.88 25.08
CA ARG A 44 11.06 -0.56 24.96
C ARG A 44 12.21 -1.48 25.36
N TRP A 45 13.38 -0.92 25.65
CA TRP A 45 14.56 -1.68 26.02
C TRP A 45 14.37 -2.41 27.36
N PRO A 46 14.78 -3.69 27.48
CA PRO A 46 14.75 -4.40 28.75
C PRO A 46 15.86 -3.86 29.68
N GLY A 47 15.46 -3.07 30.67
CA GLY A 47 16.34 -2.48 31.68
C GLY A 47 16.69 -1.00 31.43
N GLU A 48 17.46 -0.42 32.35
CA GLU A 48 17.90 0.96 32.25
C GLU A 48 19.15 1.07 31.37
N LEU A 49 18.94 1.29 30.08
CA LEU A 49 20.02 1.63 29.16
C LEU A 49 20.10 3.16 29.04
N PRO A 50 21.16 3.83 29.51
CA PRO A 50 21.26 5.30 29.49
C PRO A 50 21.08 5.90 28.09
N VAL A 51 21.53 5.19 27.05
CA VAL A 51 21.35 5.62 25.65
C VAL A 51 19.90 5.62 25.20
N ALA A 52 19.05 4.74 25.74
CA ALA A 52 17.61 4.72 25.42
C ALA A 52 16.90 5.94 26.02
N ALA A 53 17.24 6.29 27.27
CA ALA A 53 16.73 7.49 27.93
C ALA A 53 17.22 8.77 27.24
N PHE A 54 18.50 8.83 26.87
CA PHE A 54 19.05 9.96 26.13
C PHE A 54 18.38 10.12 24.76
N ALA A 55 18.21 9.03 24.01
CA ALA A 55 17.56 9.06 22.70
C ALA A 55 16.10 9.50 22.79
N GLU A 56 15.32 8.96 23.73
CA GLU A 56 13.94 9.40 24.01
C GLU A 56 13.91 10.91 24.31
N ALA A 57 14.76 11.40 25.20
CA ALA A 57 14.81 12.82 25.56
C ALA A 57 15.16 13.72 24.36
N GLN A 58 16.11 13.31 23.51
CA GLN A 58 16.44 14.07 22.28
C GLN A 58 15.30 14.08 21.27
N LEU A 59 14.62 12.94 21.08
CA LEU A 59 13.50 12.83 20.16
C LEU A 59 12.27 13.61 20.64
N MET A 60 12.08 13.73 21.96
CA MET A 60 10.99 14.51 22.54
C MET A 60 11.22 16.03 22.50
N LYS A 61 12.43 16.49 22.15
CA LYS A 61 12.79 17.92 22.17
C LYS A 61 12.26 18.73 20.99
N TYR A 62 12.03 18.08 19.85
CA TYR A 62 11.76 18.78 18.59
C TYR A 62 10.38 18.42 18.02
N PRO A 63 9.63 19.39 17.46
CA PRO A 63 8.36 19.12 16.76
C PRO A 63 8.53 18.16 15.58
N ILE A 64 9.67 18.21 14.89
CA ILE A 64 9.95 17.37 13.72
C ILE A 64 9.97 15.86 14.05
N THR A 65 10.40 15.51 15.26
CA THR A 65 10.46 14.12 15.75
C THR A 65 9.23 13.73 16.56
N THR A 66 8.25 14.63 16.71
CA THR A 66 7.00 14.39 17.45
C THR A 66 5.79 14.71 16.58
N GLN A 67 5.35 15.97 16.54
CA GLN A 67 4.15 16.42 15.84
C GLN A 67 4.23 16.22 14.32
N ASP A 68 5.35 16.57 13.69
CA ASP A 68 5.48 16.41 12.23
C ASP A 68 5.55 14.93 11.85
N LEU A 69 6.19 14.12 12.69
CA LEU A 69 6.24 12.67 12.54
C LEU A 69 4.84 12.04 12.71
N GLN A 70 4.06 12.51 13.67
CA GLN A 70 2.66 12.12 13.84
C GLN A 70 1.84 12.48 12.59
N TYR A 71 1.98 13.71 12.08
CA TYR A 71 1.29 14.15 10.87
C TYR A 71 1.69 13.28 9.66
N PHE A 72 2.98 13.00 9.50
CA PHE A 72 3.46 12.12 8.43
C PHE A 72 2.82 10.73 8.50
N LEU A 73 2.79 10.12 9.69
CA LEU A 73 2.27 8.77 9.89
C LEU A 73 0.74 8.69 9.82
N ASN A 74 0.02 9.66 10.36
CA ASN A 74 -1.44 9.62 10.50
C ASN A 74 -2.17 10.28 9.32
N THR A 75 -1.52 11.21 8.63
CA THR A 75 -2.12 11.94 7.50
C THR A 75 -1.45 11.54 6.20
N THR A 76 -0.15 11.80 6.04
CA THR A 76 0.54 11.65 4.75
C THR A 76 0.59 10.20 4.30
N CYS A 77 0.98 9.28 5.18
CA CYS A 77 1.02 7.86 4.84
C CYS A 77 -0.38 7.32 4.48
N VAL A 78 -1.39 7.69 5.27
CA VAL A 78 -2.76 7.22 5.09
C VAL A 78 -3.34 7.73 3.77
N SER A 79 -3.14 9.01 3.45
CA SER A 79 -3.62 9.60 2.20
C SER A 79 -2.94 8.97 0.98
N LEU A 80 -1.65 8.66 1.06
CA LEU A 80 -0.93 7.93 0.01
C LEU A 80 -1.53 6.55 -0.22
N LEU A 81 -1.79 5.78 0.84
CA LEU A 81 -2.41 4.45 0.71
C LEU A 81 -3.84 4.52 0.16
N GLN A 82 -4.63 5.50 0.58
CA GLN A 82 -5.98 5.72 0.07
C GLN A 82 -5.97 6.05 -1.43
N ALA A 83 -5.08 6.95 -1.86
CA ALA A 83 -4.92 7.32 -3.27
C ALA A 83 -4.51 6.12 -4.13
N GLN A 84 -3.56 5.30 -3.64
CA GLN A 84 -3.14 4.08 -4.32
C GLN A 84 -4.29 3.07 -4.44
N ARG A 85 -5.07 2.86 -3.36
CA ARG A 85 -6.26 1.98 -3.41
C ARG A 85 -7.28 2.44 -4.44
N ALA A 86 -7.60 3.73 -4.46
CA ALA A 86 -8.52 4.30 -5.44
C ALA A 86 -8.01 4.12 -6.88
N SER A 87 -6.71 4.28 -7.10
CA SER A 87 -6.06 4.02 -8.38
C SER A 87 -6.17 2.54 -8.79
N THR A 88 -5.82 1.61 -7.90
CA THR A 88 -5.95 0.17 -8.17
C THR A 88 -7.40 -0.27 -8.37
N GLY A 89 -8.36 0.34 -7.68
CA GLY A 89 -9.78 0.11 -7.91
C GLY A 89 -10.23 0.54 -9.31
N ARG A 90 -9.73 1.69 -9.79
CA ARG A 90 -9.96 2.13 -11.19
C ARG A 90 -9.34 1.16 -12.21
N VAL A 91 -8.13 0.66 -11.94
CA VAL A 91 -7.47 -0.32 -12.82
C VAL A 91 -8.19 -1.67 -12.82
N SER A 92 -8.66 -2.14 -11.66
CA SER A 92 -9.40 -3.39 -11.51
C SER A 92 -10.81 -3.33 -12.11
N GLY A 93 -11.41 -2.15 -12.23
CA GLY A 93 -12.75 -1.95 -12.78
C GLY A 93 -12.83 -2.02 -14.32
N ARG A 94 -11.70 -2.04 -15.03
CA ARG A 94 -11.68 -2.15 -16.50
C ARG A 94 -11.89 -3.62 -16.91
N SER A 95 -13.14 -4.06 -16.89
CA SER A 95 -13.54 -5.36 -17.40
C SER A 95 -13.03 -5.54 -18.84
N ARG A 96 -12.34 -6.65 -19.11
CA ARG A 96 -11.96 -7.07 -20.47
C ARG A 96 -13.10 -7.79 -21.20
N ALA A 97 -14.23 -8.04 -20.53
CA ALA A 97 -15.41 -8.67 -21.12
C ALA A 97 -15.90 -8.02 -22.43
N PRO A 98 -15.99 -6.69 -22.59
CA PRO A 98 -16.45 -6.09 -23.85
C PRO A 98 -15.45 -6.30 -25.00
N LEU A 99 -14.15 -6.34 -24.72
CA LEU A 99 -13.12 -6.64 -25.74
C LEU A 99 -13.21 -8.10 -26.20
N VAL A 100 -13.39 -9.02 -25.26
CA VAL A 100 -13.56 -10.46 -25.57
C VAL A 100 -14.85 -10.69 -26.34
N LEU A 101 -15.95 -10.07 -25.94
CA LEU A 101 -17.23 -10.18 -26.63
C LEU A 101 -17.14 -9.63 -28.06
N GLY A 102 -16.47 -8.48 -28.25
CA GLY A 102 -16.21 -7.91 -29.57
C GLY A 102 -15.37 -8.81 -30.47
N LEU A 103 -14.33 -9.45 -29.93
CA LEU A 103 -13.50 -10.43 -30.65
C LEU A 103 -14.30 -11.67 -31.08
N ILE A 104 -15.13 -12.22 -30.18
CA ILE A 104 -15.99 -13.38 -30.47
C ILE A 104 -17.00 -13.03 -31.56
N LEU A 105 -17.77 -11.95 -31.39
CA LEU A 105 -18.77 -11.52 -32.36
C LEU A 105 -18.15 -11.21 -33.74
N GLY A 106 -17.00 -10.54 -33.76
CA GLY A 106 -16.26 -10.26 -35.00
C GLY A 106 -15.80 -11.52 -35.72
N SER A 107 -15.27 -12.51 -35.00
CA SER A 107 -14.84 -13.78 -35.58
C SER A 107 -16.00 -14.59 -36.17
N LEU A 108 -17.15 -14.62 -35.49
CA LEU A 108 -18.37 -15.26 -35.97
C LEU A 108 -18.92 -14.60 -37.23
N ALA A 109 -18.89 -13.26 -37.29
CA ALA A 109 -19.31 -12.52 -38.48
C ALA A 109 -18.42 -12.83 -39.70
N LEU A 110 -17.09 -12.89 -39.50
CA LEU A 110 -16.14 -13.24 -40.57
C LEU A 110 -16.34 -14.68 -41.07
N LEU A 111 -16.54 -15.64 -40.15
CA LEU A 111 -16.83 -17.02 -40.50
C LEU A 111 -18.16 -17.14 -41.27
N GLY A 112 -19.21 -16.45 -40.82
CA GLY A 112 -20.50 -16.42 -41.49
C GLY A 112 -20.41 -15.81 -42.89
N MET A 113 -19.67 -14.72 -43.06
CA MET A 113 -19.42 -14.12 -44.37
C MET A 113 -18.66 -15.07 -45.30
N ALA A 114 -17.60 -15.72 -44.81
CA ALA A 114 -16.84 -16.68 -45.61
C ALA A 114 -17.71 -17.86 -46.07
N LEU A 115 -18.47 -18.47 -45.16
CA LEU A 115 -19.40 -19.55 -45.47
C LEU A 115 -20.48 -19.12 -46.47
N GLY A 116 -21.03 -17.91 -46.32
CA GLY A 116 -22.00 -17.36 -47.25
C GLY A 116 -21.42 -17.18 -48.65
N ILE A 117 -20.20 -16.68 -48.76
CA ILE A 117 -19.49 -16.57 -50.05
C ILE A 117 -19.29 -17.96 -50.66
N PHE A 118 -18.77 -18.93 -49.91
CA PHE A 118 -18.56 -20.30 -50.38
C PHE A 118 -19.83 -20.98 -50.88
N LEU A 119 -20.96 -20.75 -50.21
CA LEU A 119 -22.26 -21.31 -50.62
C LEU A 119 -22.82 -20.59 -51.86
N CYS A 120 -22.68 -19.26 -51.94
CA CYS A 120 -23.17 -18.47 -53.08
C CYS A 120 -22.33 -18.64 -54.35
N THR A 121 -21.03 -18.91 -54.25
CA THR A 121 -20.17 -19.15 -55.42
C THR A 121 -20.14 -20.61 -55.89
N GLY A 122 -20.93 -21.48 -55.26
CA GLY A 122 -21.07 -22.87 -55.66
C GLY A 122 -19.88 -23.74 -55.26
N GLY A 123 -19.90 -24.25 -54.03
CA GLY A 123 -19.01 -25.35 -53.62
C GLY A 123 -19.29 -26.61 -54.44
N SER A 124 -18.58 -26.79 -55.54
CA SER A 124 -18.32 -28.13 -56.10
C SER A 124 -17.08 -28.68 -55.42
N CYS A 125 -17.28 -29.78 -54.68
CA CYS A 125 -16.32 -30.76 -54.13
C CYS A 125 -14.92 -30.26 -53.74
#